data_AF-A0A4V2XML1-F1
#
_entry.id   AF-A0A4V2XML1-F1
#
_cell.length_a   1.000
_cell.length_b   1.000
_cell.length_c   1.000
_cell.angle_alpha   90.00
_cell.angle_beta   90.00
_cell.angle_gamma   90.00
#
_symmetry.space_group_name_H-M   'P 1'
#
loop_
_entity.id
_entity.type
_entity.pdbx_description
1 polymer ?
#
loop_
_entity_poly.entity_id
_entity_poly.type
_entity_poly.pdbx_seq_one_letter_code
_entity_poly.pdbx_strand_id
1 'polypeptide(L)'
;MHGRKLRREEQRVAAGLVYQAVIEIRGEAAARLRSKEPDVERIRRLADVVHNLPGLLGGGRIGARSGPPGWPGPGTFTFYWLWTTASPAQKAWLIEQFKDLGFDYTYLKTYGEWPVRAEPPTSLSLRRGGWRRPYDASSVRVVSTATLARLMTEAFDRDLTSKSYESSIAHLKPDATHVLLPRHPGDNFFSARRDGVWEYRVLQRMSDDALIDCHLIAFRSSIAALPVDISRIEQLRLAALPESNARDTGLWFRDHRVAQPDCPECSPDLFASISLEDL
;
A
#
# COMPACT_ATOMS: atom_id res chain seq x y z
N MET A 1 -5.97 -24.64 -13.30
CA MET A 1 -4.62 -25.23 -13.10
C MET A 1 -3.46 -24.31 -13.53
N HIS A 2 -3.61 -23.46 -14.54
CA HIS A 2 -2.54 -22.58 -15.06
C HIS A 2 -1.90 -21.62 -14.01
N GLY A 3 -2.71 -20.94 -13.19
CA GLY A 3 -2.19 -19.98 -12.21
C GLY A 3 -1.31 -20.57 -11.09
N ARG A 4 -1.37 -21.88 -10.80
CA ARG A 4 -0.46 -22.51 -9.80
C ARG A 4 0.95 -22.69 -10.34
N LYS A 5 1.09 -23.00 -11.63
CA LYS A 5 2.39 -23.21 -12.28
C LYS A 5 3.14 -21.90 -12.46
N LEU A 6 2.44 -20.88 -12.97
CA LEU A 6 2.98 -19.53 -13.14
C LEU A 6 3.51 -18.94 -11.81
N ARG A 7 2.76 -19.11 -10.71
CA ARG A 7 3.21 -18.65 -9.38
C ARG A 7 4.52 -19.30 -8.91
N ARG A 8 4.68 -20.60 -9.14
CA ARG A 8 5.91 -21.31 -8.75
C ARG A 8 7.09 -20.85 -9.59
N GLU A 9 6.83 -20.57 -10.86
CA GLU A 9 7.83 -20.01 -11.77
C GLU A 9 8.24 -18.60 -11.37
N GLU A 10 7.30 -17.71 -11.05
CA GLU A 10 7.59 -16.35 -10.57
C GLU A 10 8.33 -16.35 -9.23
N GLN A 11 7.96 -17.23 -8.29
CA GLN A 11 8.69 -17.40 -7.03
C GLN A 11 10.12 -17.91 -7.27
N ARG A 12 10.30 -18.87 -8.19
CA ARG A 12 11.62 -19.35 -8.60
C ARG A 12 12.46 -18.22 -9.17
N VAL A 13 11.87 -17.38 -10.01
CA VAL A 13 12.56 -16.24 -10.63
C VAL A 13 12.90 -15.17 -9.59
N ALA A 14 11.97 -14.80 -8.70
CA ALA A 14 12.23 -13.85 -7.63
C ALA A 14 13.36 -14.34 -6.69
N ALA A 15 13.34 -15.62 -6.32
CA ALA A 15 14.42 -16.22 -5.54
C ALA A 15 15.76 -16.20 -6.28
N GLY A 16 15.75 -16.47 -7.60
CA GLY A 16 16.93 -16.36 -8.45
C GLY A 16 17.49 -14.94 -8.50
N LEU A 17 16.63 -13.92 -8.63
CA LEU A 17 17.03 -12.51 -8.62
C LEU A 17 17.69 -12.11 -7.28
N VAL A 18 17.12 -12.53 -6.15
CA VAL A 18 17.75 -12.31 -4.83
C VAL A 18 19.12 -12.97 -4.76
N TYR A 19 19.18 -14.24 -5.15
CA TYR A 19 20.41 -15.01 -5.09
C TYR A 19 21.55 -14.33 -5.87
N GLN A 20 21.26 -13.90 -7.10
CA GLN A 20 22.25 -13.23 -7.95
C GLN A 20 22.66 -11.86 -7.40
N ALA A 21 21.70 -11.04 -6.95
CA ALA A 21 22.00 -9.77 -6.33
C ALA A 21 22.88 -9.92 -5.08
N VAL A 22 22.62 -10.92 -4.23
CA VAL A 22 23.44 -11.21 -3.05
C VAL A 22 24.86 -11.64 -3.44
N ILE A 23 25.03 -12.47 -4.46
CA ILE A 23 26.36 -12.87 -4.96
C ILE A 23 27.12 -11.64 -5.45
N GLU A 24 26.50 -10.81 -6.27
CA GLU A 24 27.15 -9.61 -6.82
C GLU A 24 27.49 -8.60 -5.72
N ILE A 25 26.59 -8.34 -4.78
CA ILE A 25 26.85 -7.46 -3.63
C ILE A 25 28.03 -7.98 -2.81
N ARG A 26 28.09 -9.29 -2.54
CA ARG A 26 29.23 -9.90 -1.83
C ARG A 26 30.52 -9.78 -2.64
N GLY A 27 30.45 -9.94 -3.96
CA GLY A 27 31.58 -9.78 -4.87
C GLY A 27 32.16 -8.37 -4.85
N GLU A 28 31.30 -7.36 -4.87
CA GLU A 28 31.67 -5.95 -4.77
C GLU A 28 32.18 -5.59 -3.36
N ALA A 29 31.52 -6.05 -2.30
CA ALA A 29 31.98 -5.84 -0.93
C ALA A 29 33.36 -6.47 -0.68
N ALA A 30 33.64 -7.63 -1.27
CA ALA A 30 34.93 -8.29 -1.21
C ALA A 30 36.01 -7.63 -2.09
N ALA A 31 35.66 -6.66 -2.97
CA ALA A 31 36.64 -5.94 -3.78
C ALA A 31 37.65 -5.18 -2.92
N ARG A 32 37.22 -4.69 -1.73
CA ARG A 32 38.09 -4.05 -0.74
C ARG A 32 39.23 -4.95 -0.27
N LEU A 33 39.01 -6.27 -0.20
CA LEU A 33 40.03 -7.25 0.16
C LEU A 33 41.06 -7.47 -0.96
N ARG A 34 40.74 -7.04 -2.19
CA ARG A 34 41.60 -7.12 -3.38
C ARG A 34 42.20 -5.76 -3.74
N SER A 35 42.28 -4.83 -2.78
CA SER A 35 42.80 -3.46 -2.97
C SER A 35 42.07 -2.64 -4.04
N LYS A 36 40.80 -2.98 -4.33
CA LYS A 36 39.92 -2.21 -5.21
C LYS A 36 38.81 -1.56 -4.38
N GLU A 37 38.46 -0.31 -4.68
CA GLU A 37 37.31 0.32 -4.03
C GLU A 37 36.01 -0.42 -4.43
N PRO A 38 35.15 -0.75 -3.45
CA PRO A 38 33.85 -1.36 -3.74
C PRO A 38 32.95 -0.35 -4.47
N ASP A 39 32.25 -0.80 -5.51
CA ASP A 39 31.22 0.03 -6.15
C ASP A 39 29.97 0.09 -5.27
N VAL A 40 29.97 1.02 -4.32
CA VAL A 40 28.87 1.24 -3.37
C VAL A 40 27.57 1.57 -4.08
N GLU A 41 27.64 2.28 -5.21
CA GLU A 41 26.44 2.63 -5.98
C GLU A 41 25.85 1.39 -6.66
N ARG A 42 26.69 0.46 -7.16
CA ARG A 42 26.20 -0.84 -7.64
C ARG A 42 25.56 -1.65 -6.53
N ILE A 43 26.17 -1.71 -5.35
CA ILE A 43 25.59 -2.41 -4.19
C ILE A 43 24.21 -1.83 -3.86
N ARG A 44 24.09 -0.50 -3.82
CA ARG A 44 22.81 0.19 -3.56
C ARG A 44 21.78 -0.13 -4.63
N ARG A 45 22.13 -0.03 -5.91
CA ARG A 45 21.22 -0.35 -7.02
C ARG A 45 20.68 -1.78 -6.94
N LEU A 46 21.52 -2.75 -6.60
CA LEU A 46 21.14 -4.16 -6.46
C LEU A 46 20.27 -4.39 -5.22
N ALA A 47 20.60 -3.75 -4.09
CA ALA A 47 19.79 -3.81 -2.89
C ALA A 47 18.39 -3.22 -3.11
N ASP A 48 18.29 -2.09 -3.82
CA ASP A 48 17.02 -1.46 -4.18
C ASP A 48 16.17 -2.36 -5.08
N VAL A 49 16.77 -3.10 -6.01
CA VAL A 49 16.06 -4.09 -6.84
C VAL A 49 15.50 -5.23 -5.98
N VAL A 50 16.31 -5.78 -5.07
CA VAL A 50 15.88 -6.88 -4.19
C VAL A 50 14.79 -6.45 -3.21
N HIS A 51 14.89 -5.23 -2.68
CA HIS A 51 13.88 -4.66 -1.79
C HIS A 51 12.49 -4.57 -2.46
N ASN A 52 12.46 -4.28 -3.75
CA ASN A 52 11.24 -4.13 -4.53
C ASN A 52 10.73 -5.46 -5.15
N LEU A 53 11.33 -6.61 -4.81
CA LEU A 53 10.87 -7.89 -5.34
C LEU A 53 9.52 -8.32 -4.73
N PRO A 54 8.61 -8.83 -5.57
CA PRO A 54 7.32 -9.34 -5.13
C PRO A 54 7.51 -10.56 -4.22
N GLY A 55 6.86 -10.53 -3.05
CA GLY A 55 6.74 -11.70 -2.16
C GLY A 55 7.88 -11.96 -1.17
N LEU A 56 8.96 -11.19 -1.15
CA LEU A 56 9.96 -11.28 -0.06
C LEU A 56 9.67 -10.32 1.11
N LEU A 57 8.98 -9.20 0.86
CA LEU A 57 8.57 -8.22 1.88
C LEU A 57 7.06 -7.88 1.86
N GLY A 58 6.22 -8.74 1.29
CA GLY A 58 4.76 -8.57 1.33
C GLY A 58 4.17 -7.61 0.29
N GLY A 59 4.92 -7.23 -0.74
CA GLY A 59 4.42 -6.47 -1.88
C GLY A 59 3.35 -7.24 -2.66
N GLY A 60 2.08 -6.93 -2.37
CA GLY A 60 0.96 -6.92 -3.30
C GLY A 60 0.63 -8.22 -4.03
N ARG A 61 -0.03 -9.15 -3.34
CA ARG A 61 -1.08 -9.94 -4.00
C ARG A 61 -2.16 -8.96 -4.47
N ILE A 62 -2.18 -8.63 -5.75
CA ILE A 62 -3.43 -8.23 -6.37
C ILE A 62 -4.18 -9.54 -6.63
N GLY A 63 -5.31 -9.72 -5.95
CA GLY A 63 -6.07 -10.96 -5.97
C GLY A 63 -6.28 -11.46 -7.40
N ALA A 64 -5.98 -12.73 -7.62
CA ALA A 64 -5.94 -13.38 -8.93
C ALA A 64 -7.31 -13.55 -9.63
N ARG A 65 -8.29 -12.67 -9.38
CA ARG A 65 -9.62 -12.72 -10.01
C ARG A 65 -10.26 -11.37 -10.35
N SER A 66 -9.71 -10.25 -9.92
CA SER A 66 -10.37 -8.95 -10.09
C SER A 66 -9.37 -7.80 -10.06
N GLY A 67 -8.54 -7.74 -11.11
CA GLY A 67 -7.97 -6.45 -11.50
C GLY A 67 -9.11 -5.55 -12.01
N PRO A 68 -9.08 -4.23 -11.78
CA PRO A 68 -10.01 -3.29 -12.38
C PRO A 68 -10.21 -3.52 -13.89
N PRO A 69 -11.35 -3.14 -14.49
CA PRO A 69 -11.54 -3.23 -15.93
C PRO A 69 -10.41 -2.52 -16.69
N GLY A 70 -9.78 -3.20 -17.65
CA GLY A 70 -8.58 -2.73 -18.36
C GLY A 70 -7.25 -3.27 -17.82
N TRP A 71 -7.28 -4.08 -16.75
CA TRP A 71 -6.10 -4.81 -16.27
C TRP A 71 -5.77 -5.99 -17.20
N PRO A 72 -4.51 -6.14 -17.62
CA PRO A 72 -4.07 -7.29 -18.41
C PRO A 72 -4.07 -8.61 -17.60
N GLY A 73 -5.24 -9.15 -17.30
CA GLY A 73 -5.45 -10.54 -16.84
C GLY A 73 -4.72 -11.02 -15.57
N PRO A 74 -5.03 -12.22 -15.07
CA PRO A 74 -4.34 -12.81 -13.93
C PRO A 74 -2.95 -13.35 -14.31
N GLY A 75 -1.89 -12.86 -13.66
CA GLY A 75 -0.53 -13.44 -13.73
C GLY A 75 0.59 -12.56 -14.31
N THR A 76 0.31 -11.30 -14.65
CA THR A 76 1.18 -10.48 -15.52
C THR A 76 1.87 -9.31 -14.82
N PHE A 77 1.82 -9.24 -13.48
CA PHE A 77 2.20 -8.02 -12.73
C PHE A 77 3.25 -8.20 -11.64
N THR A 78 3.71 -9.43 -11.41
CA THR A 78 4.61 -9.75 -10.29
C THR A 78 5.87 -8.87 -10.34
N PHE A 79 6.51 -8.77 -11.50
CA PHE A 79 7.71 -7.93 -11.70
C PHE A 79 7.42 -6.55 -12.29
N TYR A 80 6.15 -6.19 -12.49
CA TYR A 80 5.78 -4.95 -13.18
C TYR A 80 6.16 -3.71 -12.38
N TRP A 81 5.82 -3.68 -11.09
CA TRP A 81 6.18 -2.56 -10.20
C TRP A 81 7.70 -2.39 -10.08
N LEU A 82 8.43 -3.51 -9.95
CA LEU A 82 9.89 -3.52 -9.95
C LEU A 82 10.42 -2.92 -11.26
N TRP A 83 9.87 -3.33 -12.40
CA TRP A 83 10.30 -2.88 -13.71
C TRP A 83 10.05 -1.39 -13.95
N THR A 84 8.90 -0.86 -13.54
CA THR A 84 8.54 0.54 -13.80
C THR A 84 9.28 1.52 -12.90
N THR A 85 9.65 1.09 -11.70
CA THR A 85 10.42 1.90 -10.75
C THR A 85 11.94 1.77 -10.94
N ALA A 86 12.40 0.72 -11.64
CA ALA A 86 13.82 0.50 -11.93
C ALA A 86 14.44 1.59 -12.83
N SER A 87 15.62 2.06 -12.44
CA SER A 87 16.51 2.87 -13.28
C SER A 87 16.96 2.10 -14.54
N PRO A 88 17.49 2.77 -15.58
CA PRO A 88 18.00 2.11 -16.78
C PRO A 88 19.04 1.02 -16.49
N ALA A 89 19.95 1.26 -15.54
CA ALA A 89 20.95 0.28 -15.12
C ALA A 89 20.32 -0.95 -14.45
N GLN A 90 19.31 -0.74 -13.59
CA GLN A 90 18.57 -1.82 -12.96
C GLN A 90 17.75 -2.61 -13.99
N LYS A 91 17.13 -1.95 -14.98
CA LYS A 91 16.44 -2.62 -16.08
C LYS A 91 17.38 -3.47 -16.92
N ALA A 92 18.58 -2.97 -17.24
CA ALA A 92 19.59 -3.73 -17.97
C ALA A 92 19.99 -5.00 -17.19
N TRP A 93 20.26 -4.85 -15.89
CA TRP A 93 20.54 -5.99 -15.01
C TRP A 93 19.38 -6.99 -14.97
N LEU A 94 18.15 -6.53 -14.77
CA LEU A 94 16.96 -7.40 -14.75
C LEU A 94 16.78 -8.18 -16.06
N ILE A 95 17.03 -7.54 -17.21
CA ILE A 95 16.98 -8.20 -18.51
C ILE A 95 17.97 -9.37 -18.59
N GLU A 96 19.21 -9.15 -18.15
CA GLU A 96 20.25 -10.20 -18.12
C GLU A 96 19.80 -11.35 -17.23
N GLN A 97 19.36 -11.06 -16.01
CA GLN A 97 18.92 -12.09 -15.07
C GLN A 97 17.68 -12.85 -15.56
N PHE A 98 16.70 -12.17 -16.19
CA PHE A 98 15.53 -12.84 -16.74
C PHE A 98 15.89 -13.78 -17.88
N LYS A 99 16.84 -13.39 -18.74
CA LYS A 99 17.35 -14.28 -19.80
C LYS A 99 18.01 -15.52 -19.21
N ASP A 100 18.89 -15.34 -18.23
CA ASP A 100 19.62 -16.43 -17.58
C ASP A 100 18.68 -17.40 -16.84
N LEU A 101 17.60 -16.86 -16.25
CA LEU A 101 16.58 -17.65 -15.55
C LEU A 101 15.54 -18.29 -16.49
N GLY A 102 15.61 -17.99 -17.79
CA GLY A 102 14.66 -18.46 -18.81
C GLY A 102 13.25 -17.89 -18.65
N PHE A 103 13.11 -16.68 -18.08
CA PHE A 103 11.82 -16.04 -17.83
C PHE A 103 11.45 -15.10 -18.98
N ASP A 104 10.23 -15.23 -19.50
CA ASP A 104 9.71 -14.32 -20.51
C ASP A 104 9.38 -12.96 -19.88
N TYR A 105 10.24 -11.98 -20.12
CA TYR A 105 10.09 -10.61 -19.65
C TYR A 105 9.56 -9.66 -20.74
N THR A 106 9.20 -10.17 -21.93
CA THR A 106 8.76 -9.33 -23.05
C THR A 106 7.50 -8.54 -22.71
N TYR A 107 6.61 -9.12 -21.90
CA TYR A 107 5.42 -8.44 -21.41
C TYR A 107 5.74 -7.14 -20.64
N LEU A 108 6.87 -7.07 -19.93
CA LEU A 108 7.30 -5.86 -19.21
C LEU A 108 7.67 -4.71 -20.15
N LYS A 109 8.01 -5.01 -21.41
CA LYS A 109 8.28 -4.00 -22.46
C LYS A 109 7.01 -3.56 -23.16
N THR A 110 6.00 -4.43 -23.22
CA THR A 110 4.74 -4.19 -23.95
C THR A 110 3.80 -3.28 -23.16
N TYR A 111 3.79 -3.40 -21.83
CA TYR A 111 3.04 -2.47 -20.99
C TYR A 111 3.87 -1.19 -20.84
N GLY A 112 3.43 -0.10 -21.49
CA GLY A 112 4.03 1.23 -21.36
C GLY A 112 4.14 1.71 -19.91
N GLU A 113 4.72 2.88 -19.68
CA GLU A 113 4.94 3.45 -18.34
C GLU A 113 3.60 3.56 -17.57
N TRP A 114 3.33 2.60 -16.68
CA TRP A 114 2.16 2.55 -15.82
C TRP A 114 2.60 2.38 -14.35
N PRO A 115 1.98 3.08 -13.39
CA PRO A 115 1.08 4.20 -13.62
C PRO A 115 1.82 5.36 -14.29
N VAL A 116 1.08 6.14 -15.07
CA VAL A 116 1.47 7.50 -15.46
C VAL A 116 2.05 8.16 -14.22
N ARG A 117 3.35 8.45 -14.21
CA ARG A 117 3.90 9.38 -13.22
C ARG A 117 3.09 10.66 -13.40
N ALA A 118 2.30 11.04 -12.39
CA ALA A 118 1.92 12.44 -12.31
C ALA A 118 3.24 13.20 -12.33
N GLU A 119 3.45 14.08 -13.30
CA GLU A 119 4.64 14.92 -13.32
C GLU A 119 4.76 15.56 -11.94
N PRO A 120 5.94 15.48 -11.29
CA PRO A 120 6.14 16.15 -10.03
C PRO A 120 5.72 17.62 -10.21
N PRO A 121 4.92 18.18 -9.31
CA PRO A 121 4.37 19.52 -9.49
C PRO A 121 5.50 20.49 -9.85
N THR A 122 5.36 21.15 -10.99
CA THR A 122 6.35 22.09 -11.57
C THR A 122 6.55 23.35 -10.73
N SER A 123 5.83 23.49 -9.62
CA SER A 123 6.05 24.53 -8.63
C SER A 123 6.69 23.94 -7.38
N LEU A 124 7.86 24.49 -7.03
CA LEU A 124 8.44 24.38 -5.70
C LEU A 124 7.46 25.01 -4.70
N SER A 125 6.62 24.19 -4.05
CA SER A 125 5.82 24.68 -2.94
C SER A 125 6.78 24.93 -1.76
N LEU A 126 6.98 26.20 -1.41
CA LEU A 126 7.83 26.67 -0.32
C LEU A 126 7.40 26.12 1.03
N ARG A 127 7.77 24.88 1.40
CA ARG A 127 7.74 24.48 2.81
C ARG A 127 8.96 23.65 3.20
N ARG A 128 9.84 24.31 3.97
CA ARG A 128 10.60 23.64 5.02
C ARG A 128 9.60 22.90 5.93
N GLY A 129 9.64 21.57 5.94
CA GLY A 129 8.99 20.76 6.97
C GLY A 129 7.52 20.37 6.77
N GLY A 130 7.10 20.03 5.55
CA GLY A 130 6.01 19.04 5.39
C GLY A 130 4.56 19.51 5.59
N TRP A 131 4.29 20.79 5.79
CA TRP A 131 2.89 21.21 5.77
C TRP A 131 2.39 21.20 4.31
N ARG A 132 1.32 20.51 3.94
CA ARG A 132 0.60 20.78 2.69
C ARG A 132 -0.63 21.62 3.01
N ARG A 133 -1.02 22.57 2.15
CA ARG A 133 -2.33 23.23 2.35
C ARG A 133 -3.38 22.14 2.10
N PRO A 134 -4.31 21.91 3.04
CA PRO A 134 -5.28 20.86 2.85
C PRO A 134 -6.20 21.19 1.68
N TYR A 135 -6.27 20.29 0.70
CA TYR A 135 -7.05 20.47 -0.53
C TYR A 135 -8.51 20.77 -0.25
N ASP A 136 -9.08 20.06 0.72
CA ASP A 136 -10.47 20.19 1.12
C ASP A 136 -10.60 19.94 2.62
N ALA A 137 -10.16 20.90 3.43
CA ALA A 137 -10.31 20.82 4.88
C ALA A 137 -11.80 20.67 5.30
N SER A 138 -12.74 21.11 4.47
CA SER A 138 -14.18 21.03 4.76
C SER A 138 -14.71 19.61 4.70
N SER A 139 -14.00 18.73 3.98
CA SER A 139 -14.29 17.31 3.89
C SER A 139 -13.57 16.46 4.93
N VAL A 140 -12.83 17.09 5.86
CA VAL A 140 -12.34 16.38 7.05
C VAL A 140 -13.54 15.95 7.88
N ARG A 141 -13.56 14.68 8.26
CA ARG A 141 -14.56 14.12 9.17
C ARG A 141 -13.87 13.45 10.34
N VAL A 142 -14.54 13.56 11.47
CA VAL A 142 -14.19 12.85 12.69
C VAL A 142 -15.34 11.89 12.94
N VAL A 143 -15.04 10.60 13.07
CA VAL A 143 -16.04 9.54 13.08
C VAL A 143 -15.83 8.58 14.23
N SER A 144 -16.93 8.03 14.75
CA SER A 144 -16.88 6.93 15.71
C SER A 144 -16.41 5.63 15.06
N THR A 145 -16.01 4.67 15.89
CA THR A 145 -15.66 3.32 15.46
C THR A 145 -16.79 2.63 14.71
N ALA A 146 -18.03 2.71 15.20
CA ALA A 146 -19.20 2.17 14.51
C ALA A 146 -19.39 2.78 13.11
N THR A 147 -19.20 4.10 13.00
CA THR A 147 -19.31 4.80 11.70
C THR A 147 -18.19 4.39 10.75
N LEU A 148 -16.94 4.30 11.22
CA LEU A 148 -15.82 3.86 10.41
C LEU A 148 -16.00 2.42 9.92
N ALA A 149 -16.40 1.51 10.82
CA ALA A 149 -16.68 0.12 10.49
C ALA A 149 -17.75 0.00 9.41
N ARG A 150 -18.86 0.74 9.54
CA ARG A 150 -19.90 0.80 8.50
C ARG A 150 -19.36 1.26 7.15
N LEU A 151 -18.55 2.33 7.11
CA LEU A 151 -17.97 2.83 5.85
C LEU A 151 -17.00 1.83 5.21
N MET A 152 -16.24 1.12 6.03
CA MET A 152 -15.35 0.05 5.58
C MET A 152 -16.13 -1.13 4.99
N THR A 153 -17.18 -1.58 5.67
CA THR A 153 -18.08 -2.62 5.18
C THR A 153 -18.75 -2.19 3.88
N GLU A 154 -19.30 -0.96 3.83
CA GLU A 154 -19.90 -0.39 2.61
C GLU A 154 -18.91 -0.38 1.43
N ALA A 155 -17.64 -0.03 1.68
CA ALA A 155 -16.62 -0.01 0.65
C ALA A 155 -16.36 -1.41 0.05
N PHE A 156 -16.42 -2.46 0.88
CA PHE A 156 -16.30 -3.84 0.41
C PHE A 156 -17.56 -4.29 -0.32
N ASP A 157 -18.73 -4.10 0.28
CA ASP A 157 -20.04 -4.52 -0.26
C ASP A 157 -20.35 -3.87 -1.62
N ARG A 158 -19.88 -2.63 -1.83
CA ARG A 158 -20.04 -1.89 -3.09
C ARG A 158 -18.90 -2.08 -4.07
N ASP A 159 -18.03 -3.08 -3.86
CA ASP A 159 -16.89 -3.39 -4.73
C ASP A 159 -15.99 -2.15 -4.99
N LEU A 160 -15.83 -1.29 -3.98
CA LEU A 160 -14.88 -0.17 -4.04
C LEU A 160 -13.47 -0.62 -3.66
N THR A 161 -13.36 -1.72 -2.91
CA THR A 161 -12.10 -2.38 -2.55
C THR A 161 -12.23 -3.89 -2.73
N SER A 162 -11.12 -4.54 -3.06
CA SER A 162 -11.03 -6.01 -3.10
C SER A 162 -10.58 -6.62 -1.76
N LYS A 163 -10.26 -5.78 -0.77
CA LYS A 163 -9.84 -6.20 0.57
C LYS A 163 -11.00 -6.07 1.54
N SER A 164 -11.36 -7.17 2.20
CA SER A 164 -12.21 -7.11 3.38
C SER A 164 -11.46 -6.37 4.50
N TYR A 165 -12.20 -5.54 5.24
CA TYR A 165 -11.70 -4.82 6.40
C TYR A 165 -12.03 -5.53 7.71
N GLU A 166 -12.57 -6.76 7.70
CA GLU A 166 -12.97 -7.49 8.91
C GLU A 166 -11.89 -7.50 9.97
N SER A 167 -10.65 -7.86 9.61
CA SER A 167 -9.53 -7.84 10.57
C SER A 167 -9.21 -6.43 11.08
N SER A 168 -9.34 -5.38 10.26
CA SER A 168 -9.17 -4.00 10.73
C SER A 168 -10.27 -3.62 11.72
N ILE A 169 -11.52 -3.87 11.35
CA ILE A 169 -12.72 -3.54 12.12
C ILE A 169 -12.66 -4.23 13.49
N ALA A 170 -12.25 -5.49 13.51
CA ALA A 170 -12.16 -6.29 14.73
C ALA A 170 -11.18 -5.74 15.78
N HIS A 171 -10.22 -4.91 15.37
CA HIS A 171 -9.22 -4.33 16.26
C HIS A 171 -9.35 -2.80 16.39
N LEU A 172 -10.44 -2.20 15.91
CA LEU A 172 -10.68 -0.79 16.19
C LEU A 172 -11.01 -0.63 17.68
N LYS A 173 -10.45 0.41 18.31
CA LYS A 173 -10.78 0.72 19.71
C LYS A 173 -12.26 1.14 19.82
N PRO A 174 -13.13 0.45 20.58
CA PRO A 174 -14.59 0.60 20.50
C PRO A 174 -15.14 2.03 20.67
N ASP A 175 -14.55 2.80 21.59
CA ASP A 175 -14.97 4.18 21.91
C ASP A 175 -14.02 5.24 21.34
N ALA A 176 -13.24 4.88 20.31
CA ALA A 176 -12.28 5.80 19.74
C ALA A 176 -12.90 6.71 18.68
N THR A 177 -12.17 7.80 18.48
CA THR A 177 -12.40 8.76 17.42
C THR A 177 -11.38 8.53 16.32
N HIS A 178 -11.85 8.43 15.08
CA HIS A 178 -11.04 8.26 13.88
C HIS A 178 -11.15 9.50 12.99
N VAL A 179 -10.13 9.76 12.17
CA VAL A 179 -10.10 10.95 11.31
C VAL A 179 -10.06 10.53 9.85
N LEU A 180 -11.01 11.04 9.06
CA LEU A 180 -11.06 10.89 7.61
C LEU A 180 -10.51 12.16 6.96
N LEU A 181 -9.48 12.01 6.14
CA LEU A 181 -8.79 13.08 5.44
C LEU A 181 -8.90 12.83 3.93
N PRO A 182 -9.54 13.72 3.14
CA PRO A 182 -9.58 13.54 1.70
C PRO A 182 -8.17 13.61 1.12
N ARG A 183 -7.79 12.63 0.29
CA ARG A 183 -6.50 12.71 -0.42
C ARG A 183 -6.49 13.86 -1.41
N HIS A 184 -5.29 14.40 -1.67
CA HIS A 184 -5.09 15.45 -2.64
C HIS A 184 -5.31 14.89 -4.06
N PRO A 185 -5.90 15.63 -5.00
CA PRO A 185 -6.09 15.16 -6.38
C PRO A 185 -4.79 14.80 -7.12
N GLY A 186 -3.65 15.28 -6.63
CA GLY A 186 -2.31 15.02 -7.17
C GLY A 186 -1.57 13.88 -6.47
N ASP A 187 -2.19 13.25 -5.46
CA ASP A 187 -1.60 12.07 -4.82
C ASP A 187 -1.85 10.83 -5.69
N ASN A 188 -0.95 9.83 -5.56
CA ASN A 188 -1.08 8.58 -6.30
C ASN A 188 -2.26 7.76 -5.75
N PHE A 189 -3.32 7.59 -6.54
CA PHE A 189 -4.45 6.73 -6.20
C PHE A 189 -4.15 5.28 -6.57
N PHE A 190 -4.43 4.34 -5.67
CA PHE A 190 -4.22 2.90 -5.93
C PHE A 190 -5.44 2.22 -6.60
N SER A 191 -6.50 2.98 -6.93
CA SER A 191 -7.74 2.47 -7.53
C SER A 191 -8.12 3.22 -8.81
N ALA A 192 -8.85 2.54 -9.70
CA ALA A 192 -9.44 3.18 -10.87
C ALA A 192 -10.38 4.32 -10.45
N ARG A 193 -10.28 5.48 -11.11
CA ARG A 193 -11.20 6.60 -10.85
C ARG A 193 -12.62 6.19 -11.27
N ARG A 194 -13.55 6.23 -10.33
CA ARG A 194 -14.99 6.08 -10.55
C ARG A 194 -15.66 7.39 -10.16
N ASP A 195 -16.66 7.81 -10.93
CA ASP A 195 -17.39 9.05 -10.65
C ASP A 195 -18.03 9.00 -9.26
N GLY A 196 -17.84 10.08 -8.50
CA GLY A 196 -18.34 10.19 -7.13
C GLY A 196 -17.58 9.37 -6.08
N VAL A 197 -16.56 8.59 -6.45
CA VAL A 197 -15.72 7.82 -5.52
C VAL A 197 -14.42 8.57 -5.23
N TRP A 198 -13.96 8.52 -3.98
CA TRP A 198 -12.71 9.16 -3.56
C TRP A 198 -11.94 8.30 -2.57
N GLU A 199 -10.62 8.50 -2.53
CA GLU A 199 -9.75 7.88 -1.54
C GLU A 199 -9.53 8.86 -0.38
N TYR A 200 -9.71 8.33 0.83
CA TYR A 200 -9.51 9.03 2.09
C TYR A 200 -8.36 8.37 2.83
N ARG A 201 -7.42 9.19 3.29
CA ARG A 201 -6.48 8.79 4.32
C ARG A 201 -7.24 8.72 5.64
N VAL A 202 -7.08 7.64 6.38
CA VAL A 202 -7.76 7.40 7.64
C VAL A 202 -6.75 7.23 8.75
N LEU A 203 -6.83 8.09 9.77
CA LEU A 203 -6.09 7.91 11.01
C LEU A 203 -6.96 7.10 11.96
N GLN A 204 -6.53 5.87 12.25
CA GLN A 204 -7.29 4.92 13.05
C GLN A 204 -6.63 4.69 14.39
N ARG A 205 -7.44 4.67 15.45
CA ARG A 205 -6.98 4.21 16.75
C ARG A 205 -7.35 2.76 16.94
N MET A 206 -6.34 1.94 17.17
CA MET A 206 -6.48 0.51 17.38
C MET A 206 -6.69 0.21 18.87
N SER A 207 -7.12 -1.01 19.17
CA SER A 207 -7.35 -1.58 20.51
C SER A 207 -6.18 -1.38 21.47
N ASP A 208 -4.95 -1.44 20.97
CA ASP A 208 -3.69 -1.20 21.71
C ASP A 208 -3.34 0.30 21.86
N ASP A 209 -4.28 1.20 21.55
CA ASP A 209 -4.10 2.66 21.45
C ASP A 209 -3.17 3.14 20.32
N ALA A 210 -2.66 2.25 19.46
CA ALA A 210 -1.84 2.66 18.34
C ALA A 210 -2.63 3.52 17.36
N LEU A 211 -1.99 4.59 16.88
CA LEU A 211 -2.48 5.37 15.76
C LEU A 211 -1.88 4.82 14.46
N ILE A 212 -2.72 4.23 13.60
CA ILE A 212 -2.30 3.70 12.30
C ILE A 212 -2.84 4.55 11.16
N ASP A 213 -2.11 4.53 10.04
CA ASP A 213 -2.49 5.19 8.80
C ASP A 213 -3.00 4.16 7.80
N CYS A 214 -4.25 4.30 7.37
CA CYS A 214 -4.86 3.43 6.37
C CYS A 214 -5.56 4.22 5.26
N HIS A 215 -5.98 3.53 4.21
CA HIS A 215 -6.72 4.10 3.10
C HIS A 215 -8.15 3.55 3.09
N LEU A 216 -9.12 4.43 2.90
CA LEU A 216 -10.54 4.10 2.70
C LEU A 216 -10.98 4.65 1.35
N ILE A 217 -11.55 3.79 0.51
CA ILE A 217 -12.21 4.22 -0.73
C ILE A 217 -13.71 4.28 -0.45
N ALA A 218 -14.32 5.45 -0.62
CA ALA A 218 -15.72 5.66 -0.32
C ALA A 218 -16.38 6.61 -1.34
N PHE A 219 -17.71 6.57 -1.43
CA PHE A 219 -18.44 7.59 -2.15
C PHE A 219 -18.33 8.93 -1.42
N ARG A 220 -18.05 10.00 -2.15
CA ARG A 220 -18.05 11.36 -1.62
C ARG A 220 -19.37 11.73 -0.97
N SER A 221 -20.49 11.23 -1.50
CA SER A 221 -21.82 11.44 -0.92
C SER A 221 -21.96 10.80 0.46
N SER A 222 -21.48 9.57 0.65
CA SER A 222 -21.49 8.89 1.96
C SER A 222 -20.69 9.67 3.00
N ILE A 223 -19.56 10.25 2.61
CA ILE A 223 -18.72 11.07 3.50
C ILE A 223 -19.32 12.46 3.75
N ALA A 224 -19.89 13.10 2.71
CA ALA A 224 -20.51 14.41 2.81
C ALA A 224 -21.75 14.39 3.73
N ALA A 225 -22.47 13.27 3.78
CA ALA A 225 -23.63 13.07 4.65
C ALA A 225 -23.26 12.91 6.14
N LEU A 226 -21.99 12.69 6.47
CA LEU A 226 -21.54 12.60 7.86
C LEU A 226 -21.59 13.98 8.53
N PRO A 227 -22.00 14.05 9.81
CA PRO A 227 -22.01 15.29 10.56
C PRO A 227 -20.59 15.88 10.66
N VAL A 228 -20.54 17.21 10.77
CA VAL A 228 -19.30 17.95 10.98
C VAL A 228 -19.26 18.39 12.43
N ASP A 229 -18.79 17.49 13.30
CA ASP A 229 -18.78 17.71 14.76
C ASP A 229 -17.48 18.37 15.25
N ILE A 230 -16.76 19.04 14.34
CA ILE A 230 -15.52 19.75 14.65
C ILE A 230 -15.48 21.13 14.00
N SER A 231 -14.86 22.08 14.70
CA SER A 231 -14.71 23.45 14.21
C SER A 231 -13.86 23.53 12.94
N ARG A 232 -14.04 24.60 12.17
CA ARG A 232 -13.22 24.88 10.98
C ARG A 232 -11.72 24.95 11.28
N ILE A 233 -11.36 25.49 12.45
CA ILE A 233 -9.96 25.57 12.89
C ILE A 233 -9.41 24.16 13.12
N GLU A 234 -10.20 23.30 13.75
CA GLU A 234 -9.79 21.93 14.04
C GLU A 234 -9.66 21.08 12.76
N GLN A 235 -10.57 21.26 11.80
CA GLN A 235 -10.43 20.68 10.46
C GLN A 235 -9.10 21.06 9.80
N LEU A 236 -8.72 22.34 9.85
CA LEU A 236 -7.47 22.82 9.27
C LEU A 236 -6.24 22.24 9.99
N ARG A 237 -6.32 22.08 11.31
CA ARG A 237 -5.25 21.45 12.11
C ARG A 237 -5.08 19.97 11.74
N LEU A 238 -6.18 19.22 11.74
CA LEU A 238 -6.16 17.78 11.40
C LEU A 238 -5.70 17.53 9.98
N ALA A 239 -6.16 18.34 9.02
CA ALA A 239 -5.75 18.21 7.63
C ALA A 239 -4.29 18.62 7.36
N ALA A 240 -3.66 19.31 8.32
CA ALA A 240 -2.24 19.65 8.28
C ALA A 240 -1.35 18.65 9.02
N LEU A 241 -1.91 17.59 9.62
CA LEU A 241 -1.12 16.57 10.32
C LEU A 241 -0.14 15.88 9.36
N PRO A 242 1.16 15.84 9.69
CA PRO A 242 2.16 15.19 8.85
C PRO A 242 1.89 13.68 8.72
N GLU A 243 2.35 13.09 7.63
CA GLU A 243 2.23 11.65 7.40
C GLU A 243 3.03 10.81 8.42
N SER A 244 4.06 11.39 9.05
CA SER A 244 5.06 10.69 9.87
C SER A 244 4.61 10.22 11.25
N ASN A 245 3.44 10.63 11.74
CA ASN A 245 3.05 10.38 13.14
C ASN A 245 2.20 9.11 13.34
N ALA A 246 1.77 8.48 12.25
CA ALA A 246 0.98 7.27 12.28
C ALA A 246 1.82 6.07 11.82
N ARG A 247 1.57 4.92 12.42
CA ARG A 247 2.25 3.68 12.07
C ARG A 247 1.66 3.12 10.78
N ASP A 248 2.50 2.56 9.92
CA ASP A 248 2.04 1.84 8.72
C ASP A 248 1.12 0.68 9.09
N THR A 249 -0.06 0.61 8.46
CA THR A 249 -1.06 -0.43 8.72
C THR A 249 -0.46 -1.83 8.53
N GLY A 250 0.35 -2.06 7.48
CA GLY A 250 0.96 -3.37 7.22
C GLY A 250 1.93 -3.80 8.32
N LEU A 251 2.75 -2.88 8.81
CA LEU A 251 3.65 -3.14 9.94
C LEU A 251 2.90 -3.39 11.24
N TRP A 252 1.81 -2.68 11.51
CA TRP A 252 1.00 -2.93 12.71
C TRP A 252 0.33 -4.31 12.63
N PHE A 253 -0.28 -4.65 11.49
CA PHE A 253 -0.93 -5.94 11.23
C PHE A 253 0.03 -7.12 11.42
N ARG A 254 1.26 -6.99 10.92
CA ARG A 254 2.30 -8.02 11.03
C ARG A 254 2.69 -8.26 12.49
N ASP A 255 2.93 -7.19 13.24
CA ASP A 255 3.43 -7.29 14.60
C ASP A 255 2.33 -7.75 15.57
N HIS A 256 1.07 -7.44 15.29
CA HIS A 256 -0.10 -7.88 16.07
C HIS A 256 -0.69 -9.21 15.60
N ARG A 257 -0.14 -9.81 14.54
CA ARG A 257 -0.57 -11.12 14.03
C ARG A 257 -2.08 -11.19 13.79
N VAL A 258 -2.70 -10.10 13.36
CA VAL A 258 -4.17 -9.96 13.23
C VAL A 258 -4.82 -10.93 12.24
N ALA A 259 -4.03 -11.56 11.39
CA ALA A 259 -4.47 -12.61 10.47
C ALA A 259 -4.29 -14.02 11.03
N GLN A 260 -3.82 -14.18 12.27
CA GLN A 260 -3.62 -15.48 12.90
C GLN A 260 -4.81 -15.83 13.82
N PRO A 261 -5.22 -17.12 13.87
CA PRO A 261 -6.33 -17.57 14.71
C PRO A 261 -6.13 -17.36 16.22
N ASP A 262 -4.89 -17.15 16.65
CA ASP A 262 -4.46 -16.97 18.04
C ASP A 262 -4.22 -15.50 18.39
N CYS A 263 -4.71 -14.55 17.59
CA CYS A 263 -4.64 -13.14 17.96
C CYS A 263 -5.38 -12.94 19.31
N PRO A 264 -4.68 -12.49 20.37
CA PRO A 264 -5.25 -12.41 21.73
C PRO A 264 -6.41 -11.41 21.83
N GLU A 265 -6.50 -10.47 20.88
CA GLU A 265 -7.56 -9.47 20.80
C GLU A 265 -8.74 -9.90 19.93
N CYS A 266 -8.56 -10.92 19.07
CA CYS A 266 -9.63 -11.54 18.26
C CYS A 266 -10.16 -12.84 18.85
N SER A 267 -10.01 -13.07 20.16
CA SER A 267 -10.66 -14.23 20.79
C SER A 267 -12.15 -14.22 20.43
N PRO A 268 -12.70 -15.30 19.86
CA PRO A 268 -14.06 -15.34 19.32
C PRO A 268 -15.16 -14.96 20.34
N ASP A 269 -14.84 -14.95 21.63
CA ASP A 269 -15.75 -14.54 22.71
C ASP A 269 -16.11 -13.04 22.69
N LEU A 270 -15.34 -12.17 22.02
CA LEU A 270 -15.61 -10.72 21.95
C LEU A 270 -16.66 -10.31 20.89
N PHE A 271 -16.90 -11.15 19.87
CA PHE A 271 -17.91 -10.88 18.84
C PHE A 271 -19.26 -11.52 19.13
N ALA A 272 -19.33 -12.45 20.09
CA ALA A 272 -20.59 -13.06 20.52
C ALA A 272 -21.49 -12.09 21.30
N SER A 273 -21.00 -10.91 21.69
CA SER A 273 -21.73 -9.90 22.47
C SER A 273 -22.21 -8.67 21.69
N ILE A 274 -21.95 -8.57 20.39
CA ILE A 274 -22.48 -7.49 19.55
C ILE A 274 -23.53 -8.10 18.61
N SER A 275 -24.79 -8.05 19.03
CA SER A 275 -25.92 -8.40 18.17
C SER A 275 -26.02 -7.36 17.04
N LEU A 276 -26.18 -7.84 15.81
CA LEU A 276 -26.48 -6.98 14.65
C LEU A 276 -27.83 -6.24 14.78
N GLU A 277 -28.63 -6.58 15.79
CA GLU A 277 -29.90 -5.91 16.11
C GLU A 277 -29.71 -4.64 16.96
N ASP A 278 -28.50 -4.37 17.47
CA ASP A 278 -28.17 -3.21 18.32
C ASP A 278 -27.37 -2.10 17.58
N LEU A 279 -27.30 -2.14 16.24
CA LEU A 279 -26.73 -1.10 15.36
C LEU A 279 -27.81 -0.43 14.49
#